data_AF-A0A2G4EXF7-F1
#
_entry.id   AF-A0A2G4EXF7-F1
#
_cell.length_a   1.000
_cell.length_b   1.000
_cell.length_c   1.000
_cell.angle_alpha   90.00
_cell.angle_beta   90.00
_cell.angle_gamma   90.00
#
_symmetry.space_group_name_H-M   'P 1'
#
loop_
_entity.id
_entity.type
_entity.pdbx_description
1 polymer ?
#
loop_
_entity_poly.entity_id
_entity_poly.type
_entity_poly.pdbx_seq_one_letter_code
_entity_poly.pdbx_strand_id
1 'polypeptide(L)'
;MANIDGTLGFDFLLGSPNADLIRGFAGNDTIQGLGGNDLIFGDRENDLLAGNEGADTLAGGQGSDTIYGGQGDDVINGDRGQDLLIGGERKDILTGGAGDDLFVIEQTVAASSITEADLITDFGNGKDQIVLTNGMKFSDLDISVSDNQTVMKDKNTGKYLGIFSGIINLSQSNFISLFGGIDAGQLLPISVNTIIGDRPLGLEVAKTPQEQAIGLMFRTELPDDRGMLFPIEPVRNVRFWMRNVFIELDMIFLREGVVQAIIPNVPPCLTENCPNYGPDVPVDGVMELRGGRAAELGLKVGDRIALGQQN
;
A
#
# COMPACT_ATOMS: atom_id res chain seq x y z
N MET A 1 3.77 -19.00 18.01
CA MET A 1 4.61 -19.25 16.83
C MET A 1 4.04 -20.41 16.06
N ALA A 2 3.02 -20.10 15.26
CA ALA A 2 2.64 -20.94 14.15
C ALA A 2 3.66 -20.76 13.01
N ASN A 3 3.70 -21.72 12.10
CA ASN A 3 4.44 -21.62 10.85
C ASN A 3 3.41 -21.69 9.72
N ILE A 4 3.34 -20.65 8.91
CA ILE A 4 2.39 -20.48 7.82
C ILE A 4 3.21 -20.33 6.55
N ASP A 5 3.11 -21.34 5.69
CA ASP A 5 3.85 -21.38 4.43
C ASP A 5 2.85 -21.26 3.28
N GLY A 6 3.16 -20.35 2.36
CA GLY A 6 2.54 -20.24 1.05
C GLY A 6 2.99 -21.35 0.10
N THR A 7 2.77 -21.11 -1.18
CA THR A 7 2.95 -22.04 -2.28
C THR A 7 4.03 -21.51 -3.23
N LEU A 8 3.86 -21.64 -4.54
CA LEU A 8 4.76 -21.04 -5.54
C LEU A 8 3.98 -20.14 -6.50
N GLY A 9 2.74 -19.84 -6.15
CA GLY A 9 1.90 -18.89 -6.85
C GLY A 9 1.30 -17.95 -5.83
N PHE A 10 0.49 -17.01 -6.30
CA PHE A 10 -0.18 -16.04 -5.45
C PHE A 10 -0.87 -16.67 -4.24
N ASP A 11 -0.50 -16.22 -3.04
CA ASP A 11 -1.09 -16.63 -1.78
C ASP A 11 -1.68 -15.45 -1.00
N PHE A 12 -2.74 -15.76 -0.25
CA PHE A 12 -3.26 -14.88 0.78
C PHE A 12 -3.02 -15.55 2.14
N LEU A 13 -2.04 -15.02 2.88
CA LEU A 13 -1.60 -15.59 4.14
C LEU A 13 -2.06 -14.70 5.29
N LEU A 14 -2.77 -15.31 6.24
CA LEU A 14 -3.18 -14.68 7.49
C LEU A 14 -2.48 -15.37 8.65
N GLY A 15 -1.80 -14.57 9.46
CA GLY A 15 -1.30 -14.92 10.78
C GLY A 15 -2.42 -15.09 11.79
N SER A 16 -2.03 -15.05 13.06
CA SER A 16 -2.91 -15.17 14.21
C SER A 16 -2.67 -13.99 15.17
N PRO A 17 -3.45 -13.85 16.25
CA PRO A 17 -3.15 -12.85 17.28
C PRO A 17 -1.88 -13.13 18.12
N ASN A 18 -1.03 -14.08 17.72
CA ASN A 18 0.22 -14.40 18.40
C ASN A 18 1.37 -14.37 17.40
N ALA A 19 2.59 -14.17 17.90
CA ALA A 19 3.83 -14.27 17.12
C ALA A 19 3.84 -15.50 16.22
N ASP A 20 4.08 -15.32 14.93
CA ASP A 20 4.05 -16.30 13.85
C ASP A 20 5.30 -16.20 12.95
N LEU A 21 5.57 -17.26 12.21
CA LEU A 21 6.51 -17.27 11.09
C LEU A 21 5.69 -17.46 9.82
N ILE A 22 5.73 -16.50 8.91
CA ILE A 22 4.98 -16.50 7.66
C ILE A 22 5.93 -16.36 6.48
N ARG A 23 5.78 -17.25 5.48
CA ARG A 23 6.63 -17.27 4.27
C ARG A 23 5.76 -17.38 3.02
N GLY A 24 5.84 -16.41 2.12
CA GLY A 24 5.15 -16.40 0.82
C GLY A 24 5.76 -17.39 -0.17
N PHE A 25 7.11 -17.41 -0.24
CA PHE A 25 7.96 -18.14 -1.18
C PHE A 25 8.05 -17.53 -2.58
N ALA A 26 7.06 -17.76 -3.44
CA ALA A 26 7.10 -17.28 -4.81
C ALA A 26 5.68 -17.00 -5.26
N GLY A 27 5.51 -15.99 -6.10
CA GLY A 27 4.21 -15.40 -6.39
C GLY A 27 4.05 -14.04 -5.72
N ASN A 28 3.12 -13.23 -6.23
CA ASN A 28 2.94 -11.87 -5.75
C ASN A 28 2.07 -11.84 -4.49
N ASP A 29 2.59 -12.28 -3.35
CA ASP A 29 1.78 -12.69 -2.22
C ASP A 29 1.18 -11.51 -1.44
N THR A 30 0.13 -11.82 -0.69
CA THR A 30 -0.48 -10.90 0.25
C THR A 30 -0.44 -11.51 1.63
N ILE A 31 0.31 -10.89 2.55
CA ILE A 31 0.59 -11.46 3.87
C ILE A 31 0.21 -10.47 4.98
N GLN A 32 -0.55 -10.96 5.96
CA GLN A 32 -0.89 -10.20 7.18
C GLN A 32 -0.50 -10.98 8.44
N GLY A 33 0.29 -10.37 9.33
CA GLY A 33 0.65 -10.93 10.64
C GLY A 33 -0.51 -10.95 11.65
N LEU A 34 -1.36 -9.93 11.60
CA LEU A 34 -2.44 -9.63 12.54
C LEU A 34 -1.96 -9.16 13.91
N GLY A 35 -1.50 -10.05 14.78
CA GLY A 35 -1.14 -9.66 16.14
C GLY A 35 0.02 -10.47 16.70
N GLY A 36 0.81 -9.86 17.58
CA GLY A 36 2.00 -10.49 18.11
C GLY A 36 3.23 -10.10 17.30
N ASN A 37 4.39 -10.64 17.67
CA ASN A 37 5.65 -10.26 17.04
C ASN A 37 6.01 -11.28 15.97
N ASP A 38 5.78 -10.93 14.73
CA ASP A 38 5.82 -11.83 13.59
C ASP A 38 7.15 -11.75 12.82
N LEU A 39 7.48 -12.85 12.17
CA LEU A 39 8.53 -12.93 11.15
C LEU A 39 7.87 -13.18 9.80
N ILE A 40 7.87 -12.18 8.93
CA ILE A 40 7.16 -12.22 7.65
C ILE A 40 8.17 -12.11 6.51
N PHE A 41 8.12 -13.07 5.58
CA PHE A 41 8.97 -13.10 4.38
C PHE A 41 8.09 -13.21 3.13
N GLY A 42 8.19 -12.23 2.22
CA GLY A 42 7.58 -12.31 0.88
C GLY A 42 8.35 -13.27 -0.04
N ASP A 43 9.69 -13.22 0.05
CA ASP A 43 10.69 -14.01 -0.68
C ASP A 43 10.90 -13.59 -2.15
N ARG A 44 9.97 -13.88 -3.06
CA ARG A 44 10.17 -13.61 -4.50
C ARG A 44 8.91 -13.07 -5.13
N GLU A 45 9.15 -12.37 -6.23
CA GLU A 45 8.11 -11.61 -6.91
C GLU A 45 7.62 -10.48 -6.00
N ASN A 46 6.51 -9.85 -6.35
CA ASN A 46 6.16 -8.55 -5.79
C ASN A 46 5.09 -8.74 -4.72
N ASP A 47 5.47 -8.54 -3.47
CA ASP A 47 4.67 -8.90 -2.32
C ASP A 47 4.05 -7.68 -1.64
N LEU A 48 2.93 -7.91 -0.98
CA LEU A 48 2.29 -6.95 -0.11
C LEU A 48 2.24 -7.51 1.31
N LEU A 49 3.00 -6.91 2.21
CA LEU A 49 3.24 -7.39 3.57
C LEU A 49 2.70 -6.39 4.60
N ALA A 50 1.97 -6.89 5.60
CA ALA A 50 1.52 -6.10 6.74
C ALA A 50 1.79 -6.84 8.07
N GLY A 51 2.55 -6.23 8.97
CA GLY A 51 2.79 -6.76 10.31
C GLY A 51 1.53 -6.67 11.16
N ASN A 52 0.93 -5.47 11.19
CA ASN A 52 -0.24 -5.09 11.98
C ASN A 52 0.12 -4.82 13.45
N GLU A 53 -0.38 -5.57 14.43
CA GLU A 53 -0.09 -5.29 15.83
C GLU A 53 1.11 -6.06 16.35
N GLY A 54 2.13 -5.39 16.89
CA GLY A 54 3.27 -6.05 17.52
C GLY A 54 4.59 -5.52 17.00
N ALA A 55 5.70 -6.03 17.53
CA ALA A 55 7.03 -5.65 17.03
C ALA A 55 7.50 -6.71 16.03
N ASP A 56 7.35 -6.41 14.76
CA ASP A 56 7.45 -7.34 13.65
C ASP A 56 8.81 -7.23 12.94
N THR A 57 9.18 -8.29 12.24
CA THR A 57 10.30 -8.28 11.30
C THR A 57 9.79 -8.71 9.93
N LEU A 58 9.87 -7.80 8.96
CA LEU A 58 9.34 -7.99 7.61
C LEU A 58 10.47 -7.89 6.60
N ALA A 59 10.53 -8.86 5.68
CA ALA A 59 11.43 -8.85 4.54
C ALA A 59 10.63 -9.06 3.25
N GLY A 60 10.72 -8.11 2.33
CA GLY A 60 10.08 -8.19 1.00
C GLY A 60 10.70 -9.31 0.18
N GLY A 61 11.95 -9.14 -0.22
CA GLY A 61 12.74 -10.19 -0.87
C GLY A 61 13.19 -9.75 -2.26
N GLN A 62 12.75 -10.45 -3.31
CA GLN A 62 13.06 -10.08 -4.69
C GLN A 62 11.79 -9.60 -5.39
N GLY A 63 11.67 -8.32 -5.65
CA GLY A 63 10.50 -7.79 -6.34
C GLY A 63 10.28 -6.35 -5.95
N SER A 64 9.21 -5.76 -6.46
CA SER A 64 8.74 -4.46 -6.01
C SER A 64 7.71 -4.66 -4.92
N ASP A 65 8.17 -4.61 -3.68
CA ASP A 65 7.36 -4.96 -2.53
C ASP A 65 6.69 -3.73 -1.93
N THR A 66 5.55 -3.92 -1.27
CA THR A 66 4.92 -2.92 -0.42
C THR A 66 4.84 -3.47 0.99
N ILE A 67 5.50 -2.81 1.94
CA ILE A 67 5.68 -3.33 3.31
C ILE A 67 5.18 -2.30 4.31
N TYR A 68 4.24 -2.73 5.15
CA TYR A 68 3.66 -1.96 6.25
C TYR A 68 3.97 -2.65 7.58
N GLY A 69 4.70 -2.00 8.49
CA GLY A 69 4.99 -2.53 9.82
C GLY A 69 3.72 -2.57 10.67
N GLY A 70 3.20 -1.40 11.01
CA GLY A 70 1.95 -1.27 11.76
C GLY A 70 2.16 -0.68 13.14
N GLN A 71 1.56 -1.26 14.17
CA GLN A 71 1.70 -0.79 15.54
C GLN A 71 2.90 -1.49 16.20
N GLY A 72 4.08 -0.90 16.16
CA GLY A 72 5.26 -1.74 16.29
C GLY A 72 6.54 -0.99 16.55
N ASP A 73 7.51 -1.67 17.16
CA ASP A 73 8.88 -1.21 16.93
C ASP A 73 9.38 -2.20 15.87
N ASP A 74 9.13 -1.88 14.60
CA ASP A 74 9.24 -2.83 13.50
C ASP A 74 10.60 -2.76 12.82
N VAL A 75 11.00 -3.89 12.24
CA VAL A 75 12.21 -4.00 11.40
C VAL A 75 11.79 -4.39 9.99
N ILE A 76 11.96 -3.48 9.04
CA ILE A 76 11.52 -3.65 7.66
C ILE A 76 12.73 -3.62 6.73
N ASN A 77 12.81 -4.61 5.85
CA ASN A 77 13.80 -4.71 4.79
C ASN A 77 13.12 -4.97 3.43
N GLY A 78 13.28 -4.06 2.46
CA GLY A 78 12.82 -4.27 1.08
C GLY A 78 13.63 -5.31 0.31
N ASP A 79 14.91 -5.48 0.68
CA ASP A 79 15.89 -6.35 0.02
C ASP A 79 16.23 -5.92 -1.43
N ARG A 80 15.53 -6.40 -2.45
CA ARG A 80 15.85 -6.11 -3.86
C ARG A 80 14.61 -5.74 -4.63
N GLY A 81 14.64 -4.56 -5.23
CA GLY A 81 13.69 -4.11 -6.23
C GLY A 81 13.28 -2.67 -5.95
N GLN A 82 12.07 -2.29 -6.29
CA GLN A 82 11.59 -0.93 -6.00
C GLN A 82 10.52 -1.04 -4.95
N ASP A 83 10.91 -0.76 -3.70
CA ASP A 83 10.09 -1.10 -2.55
C ASP A 83 9.42 0.14 -1.97
N LEU A 84 8.21 -0.04 -1.45
CA LEU A 84 7.50 0.97 -0.66
C LEU A 84 7.48 0.53 0.81
N LEU A 85 8.10 1.33 1.67
CA LEU A 85 8.28 1.02 3.08
C LEU A 85 7.52 2.03 3.96
N ILE A 86 6.64 1.52 4.80
CA ILE A 86 5.87 2.29 5.78
C ILE A 86 6.09 1.62 7.14
N GLY A 87 6.75 2.33 8.07
CA GLY A 87 7.00 1.82 9.43
C GLY A 87 5.69 1.65 10.21
N GLY A 88 4.92 2.73 10.32
CA GLY A 88 3.70 2.76 11.11
C GLY A 88 3.94 3.48 12.45
N GLU A 89 3.21 3.09 13.48
CA GLU A 89 3.30 3.69 14.82
C GLU A 89 4.50 3.22 15.60
N ARG A 90 5.04 4.15 16.42
CA ARG A 90 6.23 3.99 17.27
C ARG A 90 7.49 4.07 16.41
N LYS A 91 8.50 3.24 16.69
CA LYS A 91 9.86 3.50 16.22
C LYS A 91 10.36 2.33 15.38
N ASP A 92 10.50 2.61 14.10
CA ASP A 92 10.82 1.59 13.11
C ASP A 92 12.25 1.70 12.59
N ILE A 93 12.75 0.58 12.06
CA ILE A 93 14.01 0.49 11.34
C ILE A 93 13.69 0.07 9.91
N LEU A 94 13.93 0.97 8.97
CA LEU A 94 13.61 0.78 7.55
C LEU A 94 14.90 0.67 6.73
N THR A 95 15.02 -0.39 5.95
CA THR A 95 16.13 -0.63 5.02
C THR A 95 15.54 -0.87 3.64
N GLY A 96 15.82 0.02 2.68
CA GLY A 96 15.28 -0.12 1.33
C GLY A 96 15.89 -1.32 0.61
N GLY A 97 17.19 -1.51 0.79
CA GLY A 97 17.94 -2.51 0.06
C GLY A 97 18.42 -1.96 -1.27
N ALA A 98 18.34 -2.75 -2.33
CA ALA A 98 18.84 -2.37 -3.65
C ALA A 98 17.70 -2.01 -4.59
N GLY A 99 17.72 -0.77 -5.11
CA GLY A 99 16.84 -0.31 -6.17
C GLY A 99 16.34 1.10 -5.87
N ASP A 100 15.24 1.52 -6.48
CA ASP A 100 14.73 2.90 -6.31
C ASP A 100 13.55 2.86 -5.32
N ASP A 101 13.83 3.10 -4.04
CA ASP A 101 12.87 2.84 -2.95
C ASP A 101 12.08 4.08 -2.50
N LEU A 102 10.92 3.84 -1.90
CA LEU A 102 10.01 4.85 -1.37
C LEU A 102 9.83 4.65 0.13
N PHE A 103 10.33 5.58 0.93
CA PHE A 103 10.14 5.58 2.38
C PHE A 103 9.02 6.53 2.76
N VAL A 104 7.94 6.04 3.34
CA VAL A 104 6.85 6.90 3.78
C VAL A 104 7.03 7.32 5.23
N ILE A 105 6.95 8.64 5.45
CA ILE A 105 7.05 9.24 6.76
C ILE A 105 5.67 9.77 7.18
N GLU A 106 5.17 9.18 8.25
CA GLU A 106 3.85 9.50 8.81
C GLU A 106 3.96 10.59 9.87
N GLN A 107 3.22 11.69 9.71
CA GLN A 107 3.27 12.78 10.70
C GLN A 107 2.62 12.38 12.04
N THR A 108 1.65 11.47 12.02
CA THR A 108 0.95 10.96 13.20
C THR A 108 1.91 10.38 14.24
N VAL A 109 3.07 9.91 13.80
CA VAL A 109 4.08 9.25 14.62
C VAL A 109 5.26 10.16 14.94
N ALA A 110 5.20 11.43 14.52
CA ALA A 110 6.26 12.40 14.74
C ALA A 110 6.66 12.46 16.23
N ALA A 111 7.91 12.04 16.46
CA ALA A 111 8.44 11.70 17.76
C ALA A 111 8.89 12.94 18.55
N SER A 112 8.76 12.89 19.87
CA SER A 112 9.20 13.99 20.75
C SER A 112 10.69 13.93 21.06
N SER A 113 11.30 12.77 20.86
CA SER A 113 12.72 12.53 21.06
C SER A 113 13.34 11.82 19.85
N ILE A 114 14.65 11.97 19.67
CA ILE A 114 15.39 11.29 18.60
C ILE A 114 15.36 9.75 18.76
N THR A 115 15.20 9.25 19.98
CA THR A 115 15.21 7.80 20.26
C THR A 115 13.93 7.09 19.82
N GLU A 116 12.86 7.85 19.66
CA GLU A 116 11.51 7.39 19.25
C GLU A 116 11.25 7.61 17.75
N ALA A 117 12.20 8.22 17.02
CA ALA A 117 12.04 8.47 15.59
C ALA A 117 12.52 7.27 14.78
N ASP A 118 11.88 7.06 13.63
CA ASP A 118 12.26 6.03 12.68
C ASP A 118 13.69 6.21 12.18
N LEU A 119 14.33 5.09 11.88
CA LEU A 119 15.68 5.02 11.34
C LEU A 119 15.66 4.40 9.95
N ILE A 120 15.98 5.20 8.95
CA ILE A 120 16.28 4.73 7.59
C ILE A 120 17.77 4.43 7.49
N THR A 121 18.13 3.20 7.16
CA THR A 121 19.49 2.68 7.36
C THR A 121 20.42 2.84 6.15
N ASP A 122 19.88 2.96 4.94
CA ASP A 122 20.64 2.87 3.69
C ASP A 122 20.21 3.85 2.59
N PHE A 123 19.48 4.91 2.96
CA PHE A 123 18.98 5.91 2.00
C PHE A 123 20.05 6.42 1.04
N GLY A 124 19.72 6.40 -0.25
CA GLY A 124 20.59 6.76 -1.36
C GLY A 124 21.22 5.55 -2.06
N ASN A 125 20.79 4.31 -1.76
CA ASN A 125 21.21 3.11 -2.48
C ASN A 125 20.38 2.88 -3.76
N GLY A 126 20.42 3.89 -4.64
CA GLY A 126 19.52 4.01 -5.78
C GLY A 126 19.02 5.44 -5.89
N LYS A 127 17.81 5.63 -6.44
CA LYS A 127 17.14 6.93 -6.51
C LYS A 127 16.01 7.04 -5.49
N ASP A 128 16.33 6.72 -4.26
CA ASP A 128 15.35 6.66 -3.19
C ASP A 128 14.65 8.00 -2.97
N GLN A 129 13.38 7.89 -2.59
CA GLN A 129 12.51 9.02 -2.32
C GLN A 129 11.82 8.87 -0.97
N ILE A 130 11.51 10.01 -0.36
CA ILE A 130 10.77 10.13 0.87
C ILE A 130 9.37 10.65 0.55
N VAL A 131 8.37 9.93 1.00
CA VAL A 131 6.98 10.33 0.88
C VAL A 131 6.58 11.04 2.17
N LEU A 132 6.27 12.33 2.08
CA LEU A 132 5.71 13.11 3.19
C LEU A 132 4.20 13.05 3.12
N THR A 133 3.57 12.71 4.23
CA THR A 133 2.10 12.60 4.34
C THR A 133 1.49 13.89 4.91
N ASN A 134 0.16 13.92 5.03
CA ASN A 134 -0.61 15.00 5.65
C ASN A 134 -0.41 16.39 5.01
N GLY A 135 -0.03 16.42 3.73
CA GLY A 135 0.17 17.66 2.97
C GLY A 135 1.48 18.37 3.31
N MET A 136 2.37 17.74 4.07
CA MET A 136 3.66 18.30 4.42
C MET A 136 4.54 18.47 3.18
N LYS A 137 5.21 19.61 3.10
CA LYS A 137 6.10 19.99 2.00
C LYS A 137 7.53 19.99 2.47
N PHE A 138 8.46 19.87 1.52
CA PHE A 138 9.89 20.02 1.80
C PHE A 138 10.23 21.33 2.54
N SER A 139 9.48 22.42 2.29
CA SER A 139 9.65 23.70 2.98
C SER A 139 9.29 23.68 4.47
N ASP A 140 8.53 22.67 4.89
CA ASP A 140 8.08 22.48 6.27
C ASP A 140 9.08 21.65 7.09
N LEU A 141 10.18 21.20 6.47
CA LEU A 141 11.21 20.40 7.10
C LEU A 141 12.34 21.27 7.67
N ASP A 142 12.85 20.85 8.83
CA ASP A 142 14.15 21.25 9.36
C ASP A 142 15.08 20.03 9.27
N ILE A 143 16.07 20.11 8.37
CA ILE A 143 17.03 19.03 8.10
C ILE A 143 18.39 19.45 8.64
N SER A 144 18.93 18.63 9.54
CA SER A 144 20.21 18.88 10.20
C SER A 144 21.07 17.63 10.20
N VAL A 145 22.37 17.79 10.44
CA VAL A 145 23.29 16.66 10.62
C VAL A 145 23.72 16.65 12.08
N SER A 146 23.56 15.51 12.76
CA SER A 146 23.96 15.28 14.14
C SER A 146 24.62 13.90 14.24
N ASP A 147 25.77 13.80 14.92
CA ASP A 147 26.42 12.51 15.22
C ASP A 147 26.59 11.57 14.02
N ASN A 148 26.98 12.12 12.85
CA ASN A 148 27.12 11.39 11.58
C ASN A 148 25.80 10.77 11.06
N GLN A 149 24.67 11.34 11.46
CA GLN A 149 23.35 11.03 10.95
C GLN A 149 22.69 12.30 10.42
N THR A 150 21.79 12.11 9.46
CA THR A 150 20.92 13.20 8.99
C THR A 150 19.61 13.08 9.73
N VAL A 151 19.16 14.19 10.31
CA VAL A 151 17.97 14.24 11.16
C VAL A 151 16.96 15.16 10.48
N MET A 152 15.77 14.63 10.23
CA MET A 152 14.65 15.36 9.67
C MET A 152 13.60 15.64 10.75
N LYS A 153 13.20 16.90 10.86
CA LYS A 153 12.16 17.36 11.79
C LYS A 153 11.08 18.13 11.07
N ASP A 154 9.89 18.13 11.65
CA ASP A 154 8.85 19.10 11.32
C ASP A 154 9.26 20.45 11.93
N LYS A 155 9.43 21.46 11.07
CA LYS A 155 9.86 22.81 11.47
C LYS A 155 8.86 23.51 12.39
N ASN A 156 7.57 23.22 12.24
CA ASN A 156 6.51 23.90 13.00
C ASN A 156 6.37 23.32 14.41
N THR A 157 6.49 22.00 14.53
CA THR A 157 6.29 21.30 15.80
C THR A 157 7.61 20.99 16.53
N GLY A 158 8.73 20.98 15.81
CA GLY A 158 10.05 20.57 16.32
C GLY A 158 10.18 19.06 16.53
N LYS A 159 9.14 18.28 16.18
CA LYS A 159 9.12 16.82 16.33
C LYS A 159 10.01 16.16 15.28
N TYR A 160 10.59 15.03 15.66
CA TYR A 160 11.41 14.20 14.78
C TYR A 160 10.51 13.42 13.84
N LEU A 161 10.82 13.48 12.55
CA LEU A 161 10.11 12.77 11.49
C LEU A 161 10.87 11.53 11.03
N GLY A 162 12.20 11.57 11.06
CA GLY A 162 13.03 10.43 10.71
C GLY A 162 14.51 10.74 10.82
N ILE A 163 15.29 9.68 10.99
CA ILE A 163 16.74 9.70 11.07
C ILE A 163 17.28 8.86 9.93
N PHE A 164 18.32 9.36 9.28
CA PHE A 164 19.01 8.64 8.22
C PHE A 164 20.41 8.28 8.72
N SER A 165 20.76 7.01 8.60
CA SER A 165 22.10 6.54 8.89
C SER A 165 23.09 7.18 7.90
N GLY A 166 24.05 7.95 8.42
CA GLY A 166 25.02 8.66 7.60
C GLY A 166 24.67 10.11 7.29
N ILE A 167 25.61 10.80 6.62
CA ILE A 167 25.42 12.17 6.14
C ILE A 167 24.85 12.09 4.73
N ILE A 168 23.54 12.27 4.64
CA ILE A 168 22.75 12.18 3.42
C ILE A 168 22.44 13.58 2.93
N ASN A 169 22.61 13.82 1.63
CA ASN A 169 22.22 15.08 1.01
C ASN A 169 20.76 15.02 0.59
N LEU A 170 19.87 15.43 1.50
CA LEU A 170 18.44 15.54 1.21
C LEU A 170 18.13 16.88 0.53
N SER A 171 17.49 16.79 -0.62
CA SER A 171 17.07 17.93 -1.46
C SER A 171 15.61 17.76 -1.87
N GLN A 172 14.98 18.82 -2.38
CA GLN A 172 13.57 18.77 -2.77
C GLN A 172 13.23 17.63 -3.76
N SER A 173 14.14 17.22 -4.63
CA SER A 173 13.91 16.11 -5.57
C SER A 173 13.82 14.73 -4.91
N ASN A 174 14.30 14.61 -3.67
CA ASN A 174 14.16 13.40 -2.88
C ASN A 174 12.75 13.25 -2.28
N PHE A 175 11.86 14.23 -2.39
CA PHE A 175 10.58 14.20 -1.68
C PHE A 175 9.38 14.21 -2.60
N ILE A 176 8.40 13.38 -2.26
CA ILE A 176 7.04 13.41 -2.77
C ILE A 176 6.13 13.87 -1.63
N SER A 177 5.36 14.93 -1.84
CA SER A 177 4.36 15.39 -0.88
C SER A 177 3.00 14.82 -1.24
N LEU A 178 2.47 13.98 -0.37
CA LEU A 178 1.12 13.45 -0.43
C LEU A 178 0.24 14.16 0.58
N PHE A 179 -1.06 14.04 0.38
CA PHE A 179 -2.04 14.72 1.22
C PHE A 179 -2.92 13.72 1.95
N GLY A 180 -3.25 14.04 3.20
CA GLY A 180 -3.87 13.10 4.13
C GLY A 180 -2.85 12.12 4.74
N GLY A 181 -3.25 11.42 5.79
CA GLY A 181 -2.43 10.37 6.40
C GLY A 181 -2.46 9.10 5.57
N ILE A 182 -1.68 8.11 6.00
CA ILE A 182 -1.91 6.71 5.61
C ILE A 182 -2.79 6.14 6.72
N ASP A 183 -4.00 5.71 6.40
CA ASP A 183 -4.81 4.97 7.37
C ASP A 183 -4.30 3.52 7.38
N ALA A 184 -3.95 3.06 8.59
CA ALA A 184 -3.30 1.79 8.91
C ALA A 184 -4.04 0.55 8.38
N GLY A 185 -3.28 -0.44 7.90
CA GLY A 185 -3.78 -1.81 7.62
C GLY A 185 -4.21 -2.02 6.17
N GLN A 186 -3.32 -1.75 5.23
CA GLN A 186 -3.62 -1.59 3.80
C GLN A 186 -3.92 -2.86 3.00
N LEU A 187 -4.30 -3.91 3.72
CA LEU A 187 -4.49 -5.23 3.17
C LEU A 187 -5.84 -5.80 3.56
N LEU A 188 -6.69 -5.95 2.56
CA LEU A 188 -7.98 -6.60 2.73
C LEU A 188 -7.89 -8.06 2.31
N PRO A 189 -8.52 -8.98 3.04
CA PRO A 189 -8.64 -10.34 2.57
C PRO A 189 -9.40 -10.42 1.27
N ILE A 190 -8.91 -11.28 0.37
CA ILE A 190 -9.68 -11.68 -0.81
C ILE A 190 -10.93 -12.38 -0.29
N SER A 191 -12.04 -11.67 -0.39
CA SER A 191 -13.33 -12.19 0.07
C SER A 191 -14.20 -12.64 -1.12
N VAL A 192 -13.84 -12.30 -2.36
CA VAL A 192 -14.63 -12.63 -3.55
C VAL A 192 -13.72 -13.13 -4.66
N ASN A 193 -14.02 -14.32 -5.18
CA ASN A 193 -13.49 -14.79 -6.46
C ASN A 193 -14.56 -14.62 -7.54
N THR A 194 -14.14 -14.19 -8.72
CA THR A 194 -15.00 -14.11 -9.91
C THR A 194 -14.27 -14.68 -11.12
N ILE A 195 -15.01 -14.94 -12.19
CA ILE A 195 -14.47 -15.35 -13.48
C ILE A 195 -15.02 -14.36 -14.51
N ILE A 196 -14.11 -13.74 -15.25
CA ILE A 196 -14.46 -12.84 -16.36
C ILE A 196 -13.94 -13.48 -17.64
N GLY A 197 -14.87 -13.92 -18.49
CA GLY A 197 -14.55 -14.81 -19.60
C GLY A 197 -14.08 -16.17 -19.08
N ASP A 198 -12.82 -16.53 -19.36
CA ASP A 198 -12.15 -17.75 -18.87
C ASP A 198 -11.04 -17.44 -17.84
N ARG A 199 -10.98 -16.20 -17.33
CA ARG A 199 -9.89 -15.76 -16.44
C ARG A 199 -10.42 -15.60 -15.00
N PRO A 200 -9.86 -16.34 -14.02
CA PRO A 200 -10.19 -16.13 -12.62
C PRO A 200 -9.63 -14.78 -12.15
N LEU A 201 -10.35 -14.16 -11.21
CA LEU A 201 -10.00 -12.87 -10.62
C LEU A 201 -10.32 -12.88 -9.13
N GLY A 202 -9.31 -12.62 -8.30
CA GLY A 202 -9.43 -12.49 -6.84
C GLY A 202 -9.60 -11.03 -6.45
N LEU A 203 -10.74 -10.70 -5.83
CA LEU A 203 -11.10 -9.35 -5.43
C LEU A 203 -11.01 -9.18 -3.91
N GLU A 204 -10.19 -8.22 -3.50
CA GLU A 204 -10.23 -7.66 -2.15
C GLU A 204 -11.49 -6.83 -1.99
N VAL A 205 -12.16 -6.87 -0.84
CA VAL A 205 -13.46 -6.22 -0.67
C VAL A 205 -13.41 -5.10 0.36
N ALA A 206 -13.48 -3.85 -0.11
CA ALA A 206 -13.53 -2.65 0.71
C ALA A 206 -14.97 -2.33 1.13
N LYS A 207 -15.38 -2.78 2.31
CA LYS A 207 -16.76 -2.67 2.84
C LYS A 207 -16.96 -1.42 3.68
N THR A 208 -16.00 -1.10 4.55
CA THR A 208 -16.17 0.02 5.48
C THR A 208 -15.88 1.36 4.78
N PRO A 209 -16.45 2.48 5.26
CA PRO A 209 -16.14 3.80 4.71
C PRO A 209 -14.64 4.11 4.68
N GLN A 210 -13.89 3.63 5.67
CA GLN A 210 -12.43 3.78 5.76
C GLN A 210 -11.74 2.97 4.65
N GLU A 211 -12.06 1.68 4.51
CA GLU A 211 -11.52 0.82 3.46
C GLU A 211 -11.80 1.38 2.06
N GLN A 212 -13.00 1.90 1.83
CA GLN A 212 -13.36 2.50 0.54
C GLN A 212 -12.66 3.83 0.29
N ALA A 213 -12.37 4.59 1.35
CA ALA A 213 -11.64 5.84 1.24
C ALA A 213 -10.16 5.60 0.92
N ILE A 214 -9.57 4.52 1.44
CA ILE A 214 -8.19 4.09 1.18
C ILE A 214 -8.08 3.45 -0.21
N GLY A 215 -8.96 2.51 -0.55
CA GLY A 215 -8.91 1.79 -1.81
C GLY A 215 -7.53 1.17 -2.09
N LEU A 216 -7.02 1.40 -3.30
CA LEU A 216 -5.69 0.97 -3.75
C LEU A 216 -4.61 2.06 -3.60
N MET A 217 -4.79 3.03 -2.69
CA MET A 217 -3.73 4.00 -2.39
C MET A 217 -2.40 3.30 -2.12
N PHE A 218 -1.30 3.97 -2.40
CA PHE A 218 0.07 3.54 -2.11
C PHE A 218 0.53 2.21 -2.73
N ARG A 219 -0.35 1.41 -3.36
CA ARG A 219 0.09 0.21 -4.07
C ARG A 219 0.93 0.59 -5.27
N THR A 220 2.11 0.02 -5.36
CA THR A 220 3.04 0.17 -6.48
C THR A 220 2.67 -0.74 -7.65
N GLU A 221 1.85 -1.76 -7.40
CA GLU A 221 1.34 -2.66 -8.42
C GLU A 221 -0.03 -3.29 -8.11
N LEU A 222 -0.64 -3.88 -9.15
CA LEU A 222 -1.83 -4.70 -9.04
C LEU A 222 -1.75 -5.83 -10.07
N PRO A 223 -1.66 -7.12 -9.65
CA PRO A 223 -1.57 -8.24 -10.56
C PRO A 223 -2.78 -8.38 -11.48
N ASP A 224 -2.56 -9.03 -12.63
CA ASP A 224 -3.53 -9.19 -13.72
C ASP A 224 -4.77 -10.02 -13.35
N ASP A 225 -4.65 -10.89 -12.36
CA ASP A 225 -5.68 -11.75 -11.80
C ASP A 225 -6.24 -11.21 -10.48
N ARG A 226 -5.98 -9.94 -10.16
CA ARG A 226 -6.40 -9.29 -8.92
C ARG A 226 -7.13 -7.96 -9.17
N GLY A 227 -7.85 -7.53 -8.14
CA GLY A 227 -8.55 -6.26 -8.12
C GLY A 227 -9.13 -5.95 -6.76
N MET A 228 -9.80 -4.81 -6.66
CA MET A 228 -10.57 -4.42 -5.48
C MET A 228 -12.03 -4.21 -5.85
N LEU A 229 -12.93 -4.73 -5.03
CA LEU A 229 -14.36 -4.53 -5.10
C LEU A 229 -14.80 -3.57 -3.98
N PHE A 230 -15.58 -2.58 -4.35
CA PHE A 230 -16.19 -1.61 -3.45
C PHE A 230 -17.71 -1.82 -3.48
N PRO A 231 -18.31 -2.55 -2.52
CA PRO A 231 -19.76 -2.64 -2.41
C PRO A 231 -20.36 -1.28 -2.05
N ILE A 232 -21.36 -0.82 -2.79
CA ILE A 232 -21.97 0.49 -2.60
C ILE A 232 -23.38 0.32 -2.02
N GLU A 233 -23.49 0.50 -0.71
CA GLU A 233 -24.76 0.45 0.01
C GLU A 233 -24.99 1.75 0.82
N PRO A 234 -26.14 2.44 0.63
CA PRO A 234 -27.19 2.18 -0.36
C PRO A 234 -26.74 2.57 -1.78
N VAL A 235 -27.42 2.00 -2.77
CA VAL A 235 -27.19 2.30 -4.19
C VAL A 235 -27.28 3.79 -4.48
N ARG A 236 -26.23 4.35 -5.09
CA ARG A 236 -26.11 5.80 -5.34
C ARG A 236 -25.15 6.11 -6.48
N ASN A 237 -25.14 7.36 -6.92
CA ASN A 237 -24.07 7.87 -7.77
C ASN A 237 -22.80 7.98 -6.93
N VAL A 238 -21.68 7.51 -7.47
CA VAL A 238 -20.38 7.55 -6.80
C VAL A 238 -19.38 8.35 -7.62
N ARG A 239 -18.37 8.86 -6.92
CA ARG A 239 -17.22 9.54 -7.50
C ARG A 239 -15.98 8.98 -6.82
N PHE A 240 -15.11 8.40 -7.62
CA PHE A 240 -13.80 7.89 -7.25
C PHE A 240 -12.75 8.89 -7.70
N TRP A 241 -11.57 8.79 -7.14
CA TRP A 241 -10.46 9.70 -7.33
C TRP A 241 -9.18 8.89 -7.16
N MET A 242 -8.09 9.37 -7.77
CA MET A 242 -6.81 8.64 -7.79
C MET A 242 -5.79 9.22 -6.81
N ARG A 243 -6.23 9.98 -5.80
CA ARG A 243 -5.29 10.64 -4.89
C ARG A 243 -4.49 9.59 -4.14
N ASN A 244 -3.17 9.74 -4.17
CA ASN A 244 -2.21 8.82 -3.58
C ASN A 244 -2.24 7.39 -4.17
N VAL A 245 -2.89 7.17 -5.32
CA VAL A 245 -2.81 5.90 -6.06
C VAL A 245 -1.65 6.01 -7.05
N PHE A 246 -0.68 5.09 -6.97
CA PHE A 246 0.54 5.11 -7.82
C PHE A 246 0.40 4.33 -9.13
N ILE A 247 -0.62 3.49 -9.24
CA ILE A 247 -0.90 2.67 -10.41
C ILE A 247 -2.03 3.20 -11.25
N GLU A 248 -1.95 2.93 -12.55
CA GLU A 248 -3.07 3.15 -13.47
C GLU A 248 -4.15 2.09 -13.22
N LEU A 249 -5.42 2.50 -13.21
CA LEU A 249 -6.56 1.62 -12.92
C LEU A 249 -7.64 1.69 -13.99
N ASP A 250 -8.30 0.56 -14.24
CA ASP A 250 -9.61 0.53 -14.89
C ASP A 250 -10.70 0.50 -13.81
N MET A 251 -11.65 1.44 -13.87
CA MET A 251 -12.81 1.48 -12.96
C MET A 251 -14.05 0.93 -13.66
N ILE A 252 -14.59 -0.18 -13.16
CA ILE A 252 -15.78 -0.86 -13.68
C ILE A 252 -16.94 -0.65 -12.70
N PHE A 253 -17.99 0.03 -13.15
CA PHE A 253 -19.15 0.35 -12.33
C PHE A 253 -20.28 -0.65 -12.57
N LEU A 254 -20.84 -1.21 -11.50
CA LEU A 254 -21.79 -2.32 -11.55
C LEU A 254 -23.15 -1.90 -10.99
N ARG A 255 -24.21 -2.46 -11.58
CA ARG A 255 -25.56 -2.44 -11.02
C ARG A 255 -26.17 -3.82 -11.16
N GLU A 256 -26.46 -4.47 -10.04
CA GLU A 256 -27.01 -5.83 -9.98
C GLU A 256 -26.19 -6.83 -10.80
N GLY A 257 -24.86 -6.67 -10.72
CA GLY A 257 -23.87 -7.46 -11.47
C GLY A 257 -23.75 -7.11 -12.96
N VAL A 258 -24.43 -6.07 -13.46
CA VAL A 258 -24.32 -5.62 -14.86
C VAL A 258 -23.41 -4.40 -14.95
N VAL A 259 -22.44 -4.44 -15.86
CA VAL A 259 -21.52 -3.32 -16.13
C VAL A 259 -22.29 -2.13 -16.69
N GLN A 260 -22.32 -1.03 -15.94
CA GLN A 260 -22.96 0.23 -16.31
C GLN A 260 -22.00 1.17 -17.04
N ALA A 261 -20.74 1.19 -16.61
CA ALA A 261 -19.69 2.02 -17.20
C ALA A 261 -18.32 1.39 -16.95
N ILE A 262 -17.40 1.66 -17.85
CA ILE A 262 -15.97 1.36 -17.70
C ILE A 262 -15.24 2.67 -17.97
N ILE A 263 -14.41 3.10 -17.02
CA ILE A 263 -13.48 4.21 -17.21
C ILE A 263 -12.08 3.58 -17.25
N PRO A 264 -11.51 3.37 -18.44
CA PRO A 264 -10.23 2.70 -18.57
C PRO A 264 -9.05 3.66 -18.37
N ASN A 265 -7.91 3.12 -17.97
CA ASN A 265 -6.62 3.79 -17.88
C ASN A 265 -6.67 5.10 -17.07
N VAL A 266 -7.33 5.08 -15.92
CA VAL A 266 -7.36 6.20 -14.99
C VAL A 266 -5.96 6.41 -14.44
N PRO A 267 -5.31 7.57 -14.67
CA PRO A 267 -3.89 7.74 -14.35
C PRO A 267 -3.66 7.97 -12.85
N PRO A 268 -2.46 7.63 -12.32
CA PRO A 268 -2.03 8.00 -10.97
C PRO A 268 -2.20 9.49 -10.68
N CYS A 269 -2.51 9.85 -9.43
CA CYS A 269 -2.63 11.25 -9.03
C CYS A 269 -2.04 11.53 -7.65
N LEU A 270 -0.92 12.26 -7.62
CA LEU A 270 -0.18 12.58 -6.39
C LEU A 270 -0.30 14.05 -5.99
N THR A 271 -1.37 14.70 -6.45
CA THR A 271 -1.59 16.14 -6.23
C THR A 271 -2.84 16.40 -5.41
N GLU A 272 -2.99 17.65 -4.98
CA GLU A 272 -4.14 18.11 -4.19
C GLU A 272 -5.42 18.13 -5.03
N ASN A 273 -5.28 18.29 -6.35
CA ASN A 273 -6.37 18.45 -7.31
C ASN A 273 -6.47 17.23 -8.22
N CYS A 274 -6.98 16.12 -7.70
CA CYS A 274 -7.26 14.94 -8.51
C CYS A 274 -8.66 15.02 -9.15
N PRO A 275 -8.81 14.62 -10.42
CA PRO A 275 -10.12 14.50 -11.04
C PRO A 275 -10.99 13.45 -10.33
N ASN A 276 -12.30 13.64 -10.43
CA ASN A 276 -13.29 12.68 -9.96
C ASN A 276 -13.84 11.87 -11.14
N TYR A 277 -13.98 10.57 -10.97
CA TYR A 277 -14.39 9.59 -11.95
C TYR A 277 -15.64 8.86 -11.48
N GLY A 278 -16.62 8.69 -12.36
CA GLY A 278 -17.81 7.92 -12.07
C GLY A 278 -18.97 8.31 -12.97
N PRO A 279 -19.90 7.38 -13.23
CA PRO A 279 -21.01 7.65 -14.12
C PRO A 279 -22.11 8.48 -13.44
N ASP A 280 -22.99 9.06 -14.25
CA ASP A 280 -24.21 9.73 -13.78
C ASP A 280 -25.39 8.75 -13.61
N VAL A 281 -25.09 7.49 -13.28
CA VAL A 281 -26.08 6.46 -12.96
C VAL A 281 -25.81 5.82 -11.60
N PRO A 282 -26.84 5.43 -10.83
CA PRO A 282 -26.62 4.82 -9.53
C PRO A 282 -26.12 3.38 -9.65
N VAL A 283 -25.09 3.04 -8.87
CA VAL A 283 -24.39 1.75 -8.88
C VAL A 283 -24.40 1.12 -7.49
N ASP A 284 -24.29 -0.20 -7.44
CA ASP A 284 -24.20 -1.00 -6.21
C ASP A 284 -22.83 -1.66 -6.01
N GLY A 285 -21.93 -1.51 -6.98
CA GLY A 285 -20.54 -1.95 -6.85
C GLY A 285 -19.61 -1.21 -7.79
N VAL A 286 -18.35 -1.09 -7.40
CA VAL A 286 -17.25 -0.67 -8.28
C VAL A 286 -16.15 -1.71 -8.17
N MET A 287 -15.57 -2.10 -9.31
CA MET A 287 -14.35 -2.89 -9.33
C MET A 287 -13.21 -2.05 -9.89
N GLU A 288 -12.06 -2.10 -9.24
CA GLU A 288 -10.80 -1.55 -9.72
C GLU A 288 -9.87 -2.69 -10.13
N LEU A 289 -9.40 -2.63 -11.38
CA LEU A 289 -8.43 -3.55 -11.97
C LEU A 289 -7.22 -2.75 -12.45
N ARG A 290 -6.11 -3.43 -12.76
CA ARG A 290 -4.96 -2.79 -13.43
C ARG A 290 -5.39 -2.04 -14.69
N GLY A 291 -4.79 -0.88 -14.97
CA GLY A 291 -5.02 -0.10 -16.18
C GLY A 291 -4.92 -0.95 -17.46
N GLY A 292 -5.95 -0.87 -18.30
CA GLY A 292 -6.10 -1.61 -19.56
C GLY A 292 -6.64 -3.02 -19.41
N ARG A 293 -6.76 -3.54 -18.17
CA ARG A 293 -7.16 -4.92 -17.91
C ARG A 293 -8.58 -5.22 -18.35
N ALA A 294 -9.52 -4.29 -18.21
CA ALA A 294 -10.89 -4.49 -18.65
C ALA A 294 -10.96 -4.73 -20.17
N ALA A 295 -10.13 -4.04 -20.95
CA ALA A 295 -10.04 -4.23 -22.39
C ALA A 295 -9.42 -5.59 -22.76
N GLU A 296 -8.38 -6.03 -22.05
CA GLU A 296 -7.76 -7.36 -22.24
C GLU A 296 -8.73 -8.51 -21.91
N LEU A 297 -9.60 -8.31 -20.92
CA LEU A 297 -10.68 -9.23 -20.57
C LEU A 297 -11.87 -9.16 -21.54
N GLY A 298 -11.89 -8.18 -22.44
CA GLY A 298 -12.97 -7.97 -23.40
C GLY A 298 -14.26 -7.46 -22.77
N LEU A 299 -14.22 -6.89 -21.57
CA LEU A 299 -15.38 -6.37 -20.85
C LEU A 299 -16.02 -5.18 -21.59
N LYS A 300 -17.35 -5.16 -21.59
CA LYS A 300 -18.18 -4.11 -22.20
C LYS A 300 -19.33 -3.73 -21.30
N VAL A 301 -19.83 -2.51 -21.51
CA VAL A 301 -21.09 -2.06 -20.90
C VAL A 301 -22.22 -3.01 -21.32
N GLY A 302 -23.00 -3.46 -20.34
CA GLY A 302 -24.06 -4.46 -20.51
C GLY A 302 -23.63 -5.90 -20.19
N ASP A 303 -22.33 -6.18 -20.05
CA ASP A 303 -21.86 -7.50 -19.64
C ASP A 303 -22.26 -7.77 -18.18
N ARG A 304 -22.47 -9.05 -17.86
CA ARG A 304 -22.80 -9.50 -16.51
C ARG A 304 -21.57 -10.14 -15.86
N ILE A 305 -21.21 -9.67 -14.68
CA ILE A 305 -20.12 -10.20 -13.85
C ILE A 305 -20.77 -10.93 -12.67
N ALA A 306 -20.47 -12.22 -12.56
CA ALA A 306 -20.90 -13.04 -11.42
C ALA A 306 -19.89 -12.88 -10.28
N LEU A 307 -20.16 -11.96 -9.36
CA LEU A 307 -19.39 -11.87 -8.12
C LEU A 307 -19.74 -13.08 -7.25
N GLY A 308 -18.75 -13.90 -6.89
CA GLY A 308 -18.93 -15.01 -5.96
C GLY A 308 -19.48 -14.52 -4.62
N GLN A 309 -20.19 -15.39 -3.88
CA GLN A 309 -20.59 -15.04 -2.52
C GLN A 309 -19.34 -14.92 -1.64
N GLN A 310 -19.38 -13.96 -0.71
CA GLN A 310 -18.30 -13.76 0.24
C GLN A 310 -18.16 -15.00 1.12
N ASN A 311 -16.95 -15.57 1.18
CA ASN A 311 -16.61 -16.60 2.16
C ASN A 311 -16.29 -15.95 3.51
#